data_AF-A0A2V7FA41-F1
#
_entry.id   AF-A0A2V7FA41-F1
#
_cell.length_a   1.000
_cell.length_b   1.000
_cell.length_c   1.000
_cell.angle_alpha   90.00
_cell.angle_beta   90.00
_cell.angle_gamma   90.00
#
_symmetry.space_group_name_H-M   'P 1'
#
loop_
_entity.id
_entity.type
_entity.pdbx_description
1 polymer ?
#
loop_
_entity_poly.entity_id
_entity_poly.type
_entity_poly.pdbx_seq_one_letter_code
_entity_poly.pdbx_strand_id
1 'polypeptide(L)'
;MAEVGFTVIDDGRAVEVASAEGVERARHAQGAGRPVAIDLDERAAYLGVAASVRARALASLEAPDFTLPDLDGRLHTLSNHRGKKVLLVAYASW
;
A
#
# COMPACT_ATOMS: atom_id res chain seq x y z
N MET A 1 26.12 1.15 -21.75
CA MET A 1 24.66 0.94 -21.84
C MET A 1 24.08 1.37 -20.51
N ALA A 2 23.11 2.30 -20.51
CA ALA A 2 22.38 2.60 -19.28
C ALA A 2 21.61 1.34 -18.86
N GLU A 3 21.70 0.98 -17.58
CA GLU A 3 20.95 -0.14 -17.03
C GLU A 3 19.45 0.16 -17.15
N VAL A 4 18.69 -0.83 -17.61
CA VAL A 4 17.26 -0.65 -17.85
C VAL A 4 16.54 -0.69 -16.49
N GLY A 5 15.82 0.39 -16.18
CA GLY A 5 15.07 0.56 -14.94
C GLY A 5 13.90 -0.41 -14.81
N PHE A 6 13.53 -0.68 -13.56
CA PHE A 6 12.41 -1.50 -13.15
C PHE A 6 11.70 -0.82 -11.98
N THR A 7 10.40 -0.58 -12.12
CA THR A 7 9.59 0.09 -11.11
C THR A 7 9.17 -0.90 -10.02
N VAL A 8 9.58 -0.68 -8.78
CA VAL A 8 9.03 -1.40 -7.63
C VAL A 8 8.09 -0.50 -6.85
N ILE A 9 6.84 -0.93 -6.71
CA ILE A 9 5.84 -0.28 -5.85
C ILE A 9 5.76 -1.08 -4.56
N ASP A 10 6.26 -0.50 -3.47
CA ASP A 10 6.20 -1.09 -2.13
C ASP A 10 5.59 -0.07 -1.15
N ASP A 11 4.56 -0.50 -0.40
CA ASP A 11 3.87 0.35 0.58
C ASP A 11 3.40 1.71 0.01
N GLY A 12 2.87 1.69 -1.21
CA GLY A 12 2.39 2.87 -1.92
C GLY A 12 3.48 3.81 -2.44
N ARG A 13 4.76 3.44 -2.32
CA ARG A 13 5.89 4.19 -2.86
C ARG A 13 6.46 3.50 -4.08
N ALA A 14 6.56 4.23 -5.19
CA ALA A 14 7.23 3.76 -6.39
C ALA A 14 8.72 4.15 -6.35
N VAL A 15 9.59 3.19 -6.64
CA VAL A 15 11.04 3.39 -6.72
C VAL A 15 11.57 2.73 -7.99
N GLU A 16 12.42 3.43 -8.72
CA GLU A 16 13.17 2.86 -9.85
C GLU A 16 14.43 2.17 -9.35
N VAL A 17 14.63 0.92 -9.77
CA VAL A 17 15.80 0.10 -9.45
C VAL A 17 16.33 -0.61 -10.70
N ALA A 18 17.50 -1.21 -10.58
CA ALA A 18 18.00 -2.12 -11.60
C ALA A 18 17.03 -3.30 -11.83
N SER A 19 16.89 -3.76 -13.07
CA SER A 19 15.97 -4.88 -13.39
C SER A 19 16.23 -6.14 -12.57
N ALA A 20 17.49 -6.53 -12.38
CA ALA A 20 17.83 -7.71 -11.57
C ALA A 20 17.44 -7.53 -10.09
N GLU A 21 17.63 -6.33 -9.56
CA GLU A 21 17.26 -5.97 -8.20
C GLU A 21 15.73 -5.96 -8.01
N GLY A 22 14.98 -5.40 -8.96
CA GLY A 22 13.51 -5.40 -8.92
C GLY A 22 12.93 -6.80 -8.86
N VAL A 23 13.46 -7.73 -9.66
CA VAL A 23 13.07 -9.14 -9.64
C VAL A 23 13.46 -9.83 -8.34
N GLU A 24 14.65 -9.55 -7.80
CA GLU A 24 15.11 -10.13 -6.53
C GLU A 24 14.23 -9.68 -5.36
N ARG A 25 13.93 -8.39 -5.26
CA ARG A 25 13.01 -7.83 -4.26
C ARG A 25 11.61 -8.46 -4.34
N ALA A 26 11.09 -8.66 -5.55
CA ALA A 26 9.81 -9.33 -5.77
C ALA A 26 9.84 -10.78 -5.27
N ARG A 27 10.90 -11.55 -5.58
CA ARG A 27 11.06 -12.92 -5.08
C ARG A 27 11.20 -12.98 -3.56
N HIS A 28 11.99 -12.08 -2.98
CA HIS A 28 12.14 -11.98 -1.54
C HIS A 28 10.80 -11.71 -0.85
N ALA A 29 10.04 -10.73 -1.35
CA ALA A 29 8.70 -10.41 -0.83
C ALA A 29 7.75 -11.61 -0.90
N GLN A 30 7.74 -12.31 -2.03
CA GLN A 30 6.94 -13.53 -2.19
C GLN A 30 7.35 -14.61 -1.18
N GLY A 31 8.66 -14.83 -0.98
CA GLY A 31 9.19 -15.76 0.03
C GLY A 31 8.80 -15.38 1.46
N ALA A 32 8.64 -14.09 1.74
CA ALA A 32 8.12 -13.57 3.01
C ALA A 32 6.58 -13.66 3.15
N GLY A 33 5.89 -14.31 2.21
CA GLY A 33 4.43 -14.47 2.22
C GLY A 33 3.67 -13.18 1.88
N ARG A 34 4.33 -12.21 1.25
CA ARG A 34 3.69 -11.01 0.72
C ARG A 34 3.04 -11.36 -0.64
N PRO A 35 1.83 -10.86 -0.93
CA PRO A 35 1.27 -10.96 -2.26
C PRO A 35 2.11 -10.10 -3.22
N VAL A 36 2.48 -10.66 -4.36
CA VAL A 36 3.31 -10.00 -5.37
C VAL A 36 2.62 -10.09 -6.72
N ALA A 37 2.55 -8.97 -7.43
CA ALA A 37 2.22 -8.92 -8.84
C ALA A 37 3.44 -8.41 -9.59
N ILE A 38 3.83 -9.07 -10.67
CA ILE A 38 4.98 -8.71 -11.49
C ILE A 38 4.58 -8.69 -12.95
N ASP A 39 4.97 -7.63 -13.64
CA ASP A 39 4.90 -7.49 -15.10
C ASP A 39 6.32 -7.28 -15.61
N LEU A 40 6.85 -8.26 -16.33
CA LEU A 40 8.22 -8.20 -16.84
C LEU A 40 8.32 -7.37 -18.12
N ASP A 41 7.24 -7.27 -18.88
CA ASP A 41 7.20 -6.51 -20.13
C ASP A 41 7.18 -5.00 -19.82
N GLU A 42 6.37 -4.62 -18.82
CA GLU A 42 6.34 -3.26 -18.27
C GLU A 42 7.44 -2.99 -17.23
N ARG A 43 8.21 -4.02 -16.87
CA ARG A 43 9.30 -3.96 -15.87
C ARG A 43 8.84 -3.34 -14.55
N ALA A 44 7.71 -3.81 -14.05
CA ALA A 44 7.11 -3.33 -12.82
C ALA A 44 6.76 -4.47 -11.87
N ALA A 45 6.88 -4.22 -10.56
CA ALA A 45 6.35 -5.12 -9.54
C ALA A 45 5.62 -4.34 -8.45
N TYR A 46 4.50 -4.89 -7.99
CA TYR A 46 3.79 -4.44 -6.80
C TYR A 46 3.99 -5.45 -5.67
N LEU A 47 4.47 -4.95 -4.53
CA LEU A 47 4.74 -5.75 -3.33
C LEU A 47 3.70 -5.40 -2.25
N GLY A 48 2.67 -6.24 -2.10
CA GLY A 48 1.63 -6.00 -1.13
C GLY A 48 2.05 -6.31 0.31
N VAL A 49 1.19 -5.94 1.26
CA VAL A 49 1.39 -6.22 2.69
C VAL A 49 1.20 -7.72 2.96
N ALA A 50 2.02 -8.33 3.83
CA ALA A 50 1.84 -9.74 4.21
C ALA A 50 0.46 -10.00 4.86
N ALA A 51 -0.13 -11.16 4.58
CA ALA A 51 -1.46 -11.51 5.11
C ALA A 51 -1.51 -11.52 6.65
N SER A 52 -0.44 -11.98 7.30
CA SER A 52 -0.31 -11.98 8.76
C SER A 52 -0.31 -10.57 9.36
N VAL A 53 0.33 -9.60 8.71
CA VAL A 53 0.34 -8.20 9.14
C VAL A 53 -1.06 -7.59 9.03
N ARG A 54 -1.76 -7.83 7.91
CA ARG A 54 -3.15 -7.39 7.73
C ARG A 54 -4.09 -8.02 8.78
N ALA A 55 -3.93 -9.31 9.05
CA ALA A 55 -4.73 -10.03 10.04
C ALA A 55 -4.51 -9.47 11.47
N ARG A 56 -3.25 -9.18 11.83
CA ARG A 56 -2.92 -8.56 13.12
C ARG A 56 -3.53 -7.17 13.28
N ALA A 57 -3.49 -6.34 12.23
CA ALA A 57 -4.09 -5.01 12.25
C ALA A 57 -5.62 -5.07 12.39
N LEU A 58 -6.28 -6.03 11.74
CA LEU A 58 -7.72 -6.22 11.90
C LEU A 58 -8.07 -6.70 13.33
N ALA A 59 -7.25 -7.60 13.88
CA ALA A 59 -7.46 -8.14 15.21
C ALA A 59 -7.24 -7.12 16.35
N SER A 60 -6.49 -6.03 16.12
CA SER A 60 -6.32 -4.99 17.14
C SER A 60 -7.59 -4.17 17.38
N LEU A 61 -8.51 -4.15 16.40
CA LEU A 61 -9.70 -3.30 16.38
C LEU A 61 -9.38 -1.80 16.47
N GLU A 62 -8.11 -1.42 16.29
CA GLU A 62 -7.67 -0.04 16.26
C GLU A 62 -7.79 0.48 14.83
N ALA A 63 -8.69 1.44 14.62
CA ALA A 63 -8.74 2.16 13.35
C ALA A 63 -7.46 3.00 13.17
N PRO A 64 -6.77 2.91 12.03
CA PRO A 64 -5.64 3.78 11.73
C PRO A 64 -6.11 5.23 11.69
N ASP A 65 -5.31 6.15 12.25
CA ASP A 65 -5.60 7.57 12.14
C ASP A 65 -5.25 8.07 10.73
N PHE A 66 -6.12 8.88 10.15
CA PHE A 66 -5.92 9.45 8.82
C PHE A 66 -6.54 10.84 8.75
N THR A 67 -6.07 11.63 7.78
CA THR A 67 -6.60 12.96 7.48
C THR A 67 -7.05 12.99 6.04
N LEU A 68 -8.31 13.35 5.81
CA LEU A 68 -8.90 13.48 4.47
C LEU A 68 -9.56 14.85 4.32
N PRO A 69 -9.56 15.44 3.11
CA PRO A 69 -10.36 16.63 2.82
C PRO A 69 -11.85 16.26 2.73
N ASP A 70 -12.72 17.19 3.14
CA ASP A 70 -14.14 17.17 2.78
C ASP A 70 -14.37 17.77 1.37
N LEU A 71 -15.64 17.95 1.00
CA LEU A 71 -16.03 18.50 -0.30
C LEU A 71 -15.59 19.95 -0.52
N ASP A 72 -15.36 20.71 0.56
CA ASP A 72 -14.85 22.08 0.52
C ASP A 72 -13.31 22.12 0.61
N GLY A 73 -12.65 20.96 0.61
CA GLY A 73 -11.20 20.82 0.74
C GLY A 73 -10.67 20.96 2.16
N ARG A 74 -11.54 21.12 3.17
CA ARG A 74 -11.13 21.25 4.56
C ARG A 74 -10.69 19.89 5.10
N LEU A 75 -9.51 19.87 5.73
CA LEU A 75 -8.96 18.64 6.30
C LEU A 75 -9.66 18.25 7.61
N HIS A 76 -10.01 16.97 7.71
CA HIS A 76 -10.54 16.32 8.90
C HIS A 76 -9.68 15.11 9.27
N THR A 77 -9.24 15.06 10.52
CA THR A 77 -8.48 13.93 11.07
C THR A 77 -9.40 13.03 11.90
N LEU A 78 -9.33 11.70 11.69
CA LEU A 78 -10.21 10.74 12.35
C LEU A 78 -10.14 10.85 13.89
N SER A 79 -8.94 11.02 14.45
CA SER A 79 -8.74 11.15 15.90
C SER A 79 -9.43 12.38 16.53
N ASN A 80 -9.73 13.43 15.76
CA ASN A 80 -10.50 14.59 16.24
C ASN A 80 -11.97 14.24 16.56
N HIS A 81 -12.43 13.05 16.15
CA HIS A 81 -13.78 12.57 16.41
C HIS A 81 -13.86 11.52 17.52
N ARG A 82 -12.77 11.26 18.27
CA ARG A 82 -12.83 10.36 19.44
C ARG A 82 -13.92 10.80 20.42
N GLY A 83 -14.64 9.83 20.98
CA GLY A 83 -15.76 10.06 21.88
C GLY A 83 -17.07 10.48 21.21
N LYS A 84 -17.11 10.63 19.87
CA LYS A 84 -18.33 10.92 19.10
C LYS A 84 -18.78 9.67 18.34
N LYS A 85 -20.08 9.55 18.08
CA LYS A 85 -20.60 8.55 17.12
C LYS A 85 -20.28 9.04 15.70
N VAL A 86 -19.54 8.24 14.95
CA VAL A 86 -19.13 8.54 13.57
C VAL A 86 -19.51 7.36 12.68
N LEU A 87 -20.05 7.66 11.49
CA LEU A 87 -20.26 6.67 10.43
C LEU A 87 -19.18 6.92 9.35
N LEU A 88 -18.31 5.94 9.15
CA LEU A 88 -17.34 5.93 8.05
C LEU A 88 -17.89 5.06 6.91
N VAL A 89 -18.06 5.64 5.73
CA VAL A 89 -18.54 4.94 4.53
C VAL A 89 -17.40 4.89 3.52
N ALA A 90 -16.83 3.70 3.31
CA ALA A 90 -15.95 3.45 2.17
C ALA A 90 -16.81 3.06 0.97
N TYR A 91 -16.83 3.90 -0.06
CA TYR A 91 -17.66 3.71 -1.26
C TYR A 91 -16.81 3.73 -2.52
N ALA A 92 -17.23 2.94 -3.49
CA ALA A 92 -16.73 2.86 -4.84
C ALA A 92 -17.93 2.66 -5.77
N SER A 93 -17.98 3.37 -6.90
CA SER A 93 -19.10 3.29 -7.85
C SER A 93 -18.93 2.22 -8.94
N TRP A 94 -17.91 1.38 -8.82
CA TRP A 94 -17.50 0.40 -9.82
C TRP A 94 -17.90 -1.02 -9.42
#